data_AF-A0AAV4VER0-F1
#
_entry.id   AF-A0AAV4VER0-F1
#
_cell.length_a   1.000
_cell.length_b   1.000
_cell.length_c   1.000
_cell.angle_alpha   90.00
_cell.angle_beta   90.00
_cell.angle_gamma   90.00
#
_symmetry.space_group_name_H-M   'P 1'
#
loop_
_entity.id
_entity.type
_entity.pdbx_description
1 polymer ?
#
loop_
_entity_poly.entity_id
_entity_poly.type
_entity_poly.pdbx_seq_one_letter_code
_entity_poly.pdbx_strand_id
1 'polypeptide(L)'
;MSCYDDLAKLLGLANCYSVYCYFWISDICYHNILYISSHRKANSTAKTMFLSKNRLDKRLTGSSIIDDPLQEVLHYVFRDYIRTWYRSISYDEEFLLSLKDLVRKVIVAFSGRFKDVEWVHFLTTKLVDDFASHLRLFRQAQSKLKSSQKREYLQELCEVIMYIVLPLEDFQNLISRLILREIILNAAVLPVINLISDPDYINQIIVWLCKDTVLTSDGFLLVIRCTDNISELQAVQEMVNHEIAVLRSQDTGGEDDADIKQQLSSLSYVRKLVETQMRRLSEGTVDTDSTGMPTGIDWKVLNEPGVKLFSLHFDVVLTNNIALHYFTDFMSSLSAQGYIFFYHSVESYKVSAEQMLSQIKQTQSASSSDLECLREAAMHIFDLYLSEKATLRVRLDESLLKKLLCKIRTDLPSSAWFDEAQLKVYEIMQEEHYFPTFKRSQIT
;
A
#
# COMPACT_ATOMS: atom_id res chain seq x y z
N MET A 1 -35.52 7.96 49.04
CA MET A 1 -34.52 7.21 49.83
C MET A 1 -34.64 5.70 49.68
N SER A 2 -35.82 5.10 49.44
CA SER A 2 -35.96 3.63 49.30
C SER A 2 -35.50 3.02 47.96
N CYS A 3 -35.13 3.82 46.96
CA CYS A 3 -34.65 3.31 45.67
C CYS A 3 -33.12 3.07 45.65
N TYR A 4 -32.39 3.64 46.63
CA TYR A 4 -30.93 3.48 46.75
C TYR A 4 -30.54 2.18 47.47
N ASP A 5 -31.32 1.74 48.46
CA ASP A 5 -31.02 0.53 49.26
C ASP A 5 -31.26 -0.78 48.49
N ASP A 6 -32.19 -0.79 47.54
CA ASP A 6 -32.41 -1.95 46.65
C ASP A 6 -31.40 -2.01 45.50
N LEU A 7 -30.84 -0.86 45.08
CA LEU A 7 -29.77 -0.80 44.09
C LEU A 7 -28.45 -1.33 44.67
N ALA A 8 -28.16 -1.03 45.94
CA ALA A 8 -26.95 -1.49 46.63
C ALA A 8 -26.88 -3.02 46.79
N LYS A 9 -28.03 -3.70 46.93
CA LYS A 9 -28.08 -5.17 47.01
C LYS A 9 -27.91 -5.86 45.65
N LEU A 10 -28.31 -5.21 44.55
CA LEU A 10 -28.10 -5.70 43.18
C LEU A 10 -26.65 -5.52 42.69
N LEU A 11 -25.90 -4.58 43.29
CA LEU A 11 -24.50 -4.29 42.96
C LEU A 11 -23.49 -5.29 43.57
N GLY A 12 -23.93 -6.24 44.40
CA GLY A 12 -23.07 -7.20 45.09
C GLY A 12 -22.59 -8.42 44.28
N LEU A 13 -23.01 -8.59 43.03
CA LEU A 13 -22.70 -9.79 42.23
C LEU A 13 -22.27 -9.53 40.77
N ALA A 14 -22.14 -8.28 40.34
CA ALA A 14 -21.79 -7.97 38.95
C ALA A 14 -20.35 -7.44 38.85
N ASN A 15 -19.53 -8.14 38.06
CA ASN A 15 -18.21 -7.73 37.58
C ASN A 15 -18.07 -6.21 37.45
N CYS A 16 -17.01 -5.65 38.03
CA CYS A 16 -16.75 -4.20 38.13
C CYS A 16 -16.85 -3.41 36.81
N TYR A 17 -16.81 -4.05 35.64
CA TYR A 17 -17.00 -3.40 34.33
C TYR A 17 -18.45 -3.05 34.00
N SER A 18 -19.44 -3.78 34.55
CA SER A 18 -20.87 -3.53 34.29
C SER A 18 -21.38 -2.29 35.05
N VAL A 19 -20.93 -2.10 36.30
CA VAL A 19 -21.40 -1.03 37.18
C VAL A 19 -21.05 0.36 36.63
N TYR A 20 -19.85 0.51 36.05
CA TYR A 20 -19.46 1.77 35.41
C TYR A 20 -20.27 2.05 34.13
N CYS A 21 -20.66 1.04 33.35
CA CYS A 21 -21.53 1.25 32.18
C CYS A 21 -22.94 1.69 32.59
N TYR A 22 -23.51 1.11 33.66
CA TYR A 22 -24.85 1.45 34.13
C TYR A 22 -24.95 2.86 34.74
N PHE A 23 -23.98 3.27 35.55
CA PHE A 23 -23.96 4.64 36.09
C PHE A 23 -23.76 5.69 34.99
N TRP A 24 -22.92 5.40 34.00
CA TRP A 24 -22.60 6.33 32.91
C TRP A 24 -23.73 6.47 31.88
N ILE A 25 -24.49 5.39 31.63
CA ILE A 25 -25.73 5.44 30.83
C ILE A 25 -26.80 6.24 31.58
N SER A 26 -26.92 6.10 32.90
CA SER A 26 -27.89 6.86 33.72
C SER A 26 -27.67 8.38 33.64
N ASP A 27 -26.43 8.86 33.76
CA ASP A 27 -26.12 10.30 33.72
C ASP A 27 -26.30 10.92 32.32
N ILE A 28 -25.93 10.19 31.26
CA ILE A 28 -26.17 10.61 29.87
C ILE A 28 -27.67 10.60 29.54
N CYS A 29 -28.40 9.60 30.00
CA CYS A 29 -29.84 9.55 29.81
C CYS A 29 -30.54 10.71 30.53
N TYR A 30 -30.14 11.06 31.76
CA TYR A 30 -30.82 12.13 32.51
C TYR A 30 -30.68 13.50 31.84
N HIS A 31 -29.47 13.85 31.37
CA HIS A 31 -29.24 15.13 30.68
C HIS A 31 -29.84 15.18 29.26
N ASN A 32 -29.84 14.06 28.52
CA ASN A 32 -30.42 14.02 27.17
C ASN A 32 -31.95 13.90 27.17
N ILE A 33 -32.57 13.26 28.17
CA ILE A 33 -34.04 13.12 28.28
C ILE A 33 -34.72 14.47 28.46
N LEU A 34 -34.16 15.38 29.29
CA LEU A 34 -34.72 16.72 29.49
C LEU A 34 -34.67 17.55 28.20
N TYR A 35 -33.61 17.42 27.41
CA TYR A 35 -33.41 18.15 26.17
C TYR A 35 -34.26 17.59 25.01
N ILE A 36 -34.38 16.26 24.88
CA ILE A 36 -35.23 15.58 23.89
C ILE A 36 -36.72 15.92 24.09
N SER A 37 -37.17 16.11 25.34
CA SER A 37 -38.56 16.51 25.62
C SER A 37 -38.90 17.92 25.13
N SER A 38 -37.91 18.82 25.08
CA SER A 38 -38.07 20.23 24.70
C SER A 38 -38.17 20.45 23.18
N HIS A 39 -37.50 19.61 22.36
CA HIS A 39 -37.44 19.79 20.90
C HIS A 39 -38.45 18.97 20.07
N ARG A 40 -39.31 18.16 20.71
CA ARG A 40 -40.32 17.33 20.02
C ARG A 40 -41.47 18.12 19.37
N LYS A 41 -41.60 19.44 19.60
CA LYS A 41 -42.67 20.28 19.04
C LYS A 41 -42.38 20.87 17.64
N ALA A 42 -41.17 20.75 17.10
CA ALA A 42 -40.79 21.50 15.89
C ALA A 42 -40.84 20.72 14.54
N ASN A 43 -40.88 19.39 14.52
CA ASN A 43 -40.61 18.62 13.29
C ASN A 43 -41.76 17.73 12.77
N SER A 44 -43.01 18.19 12.85
CA SER A 44 -44.16 17.47 12.27
C SER A 44 -44.15 17.43 10.73
N THR A 45 -43.52 18.41 10.08
CA THR A 45 -43.58 18.62 8.61
C THR A 45 -42.59 17.75 7.82
N ALA A 46 -41.58 17.15 8.46
CA ALA A 46 -40.61 16.26 7.80
C ALA A 46 -41.12 14.82 7.62
N LYS A 47 -42.21 14.47 8.33
CA LYS A 47 -42.77 13.12 8.45
C LYS A 47 -43.30 12.55 7.11
N THR A 48 -43.71 13.40 6.18
CA THR A 48 -44.30 13.00 4.90
C THR A 48 -43.30 12.88 3.73
N MET A 49 -42.08 13.43 3.84
CA MET A 49 -41.04 13.27 2.80
C MET A 49 -40.12 12.07 3.02
N PHE A 50 -39.97 11.58 4.25
CA PHE A 50 -39.02 10.50 4.57
C PHE A 50 -39.51 9.11 4.13
N LEU A 51 -40.83 8.90 4.03
CA LEU A 51 -41.43 7.59 3.77
C LEU A 51 -41.39 7.15 2.29
N SER A 52 -41.19 8.04 1.31
CA SER A 52 -41.25 7.66 -0.12
C SER A 52 -39.90 7.20 -0.71
N LYS A 53 -38.78 7.34 0.01
CA LYS A 53 -37.43 7.05 -0.50
C LYS A 53 -36.82 5.72 -0.01
N ASN A 54 -37.62 4.83 0.58
CA ASN A 54 -37.16 3.53 1.10
C ASN A 54 -37.16 2.41 0.05
N ARG A 55 -36.45 2.61 -1.07
CA ARG A 55 -35.81 1.50 -1.78
C ARG A 55 -34.34 1.49 -1.36
N LEU A 56 -34.09 1.01 -0.15
CA LEU A 56 -32.75 0.98 0.44
C LEU A 56 -31.85 0.03 -0.34
N ASP A 57 -30.86 0.57 -1.04
CA ASP A 57 -29.74 -0.20 -1.54
C ASP A 57 -29.07 -0.87 -0.33
N LYS A 58 -29.01 -2.20 -0.36
CA LYS A 58 -28.43 -2.99 0.74
C LYS A 58 -26.92 -2.84 0.80
N ARG A 59 -26.29 -2.44 -0.31
CA ARG A 59 -24.83 -2.33 -0.44
C ARG A 59 -24.27 -1.27 0.51
N LEU A 60 -23.24 -1.62 1.26
CA LEU A 60 -22.53 -0.75 2.20
C LEU A 60 -21.17 -0.35 1.63
N THR A 61 -20.40 -1.34 1.19
CA THR A 61 -19.06 -1.17 0.62
C THR A 61 -19.01 -1.47 -0.86
N GLY A 62 -20.00 -2.22 -1.37
CA GLY A 62 -20.05 -2.70 -2.76
C GLY A 62 -19.41 -4.07 -2.96
N SER A 63 -18.87 -4.69 -1.90
CA SER A 63 -18.40 -6.08 -1.88
C SER A 63 -19.34 -6.92 -1.03
N SER A 64 -19.98 -7.93 -1.62
CA SER A 64 -20.91 -8.82 -0.90
C SER A 64 -20.22 -9.62 0.22
N ILE A 65 -18.95 -9.97 0.01
CA ILE A 65 -18.12 -10.70 0.99
C ILE A 65 -17.96 -9.90 2.30
N ILE A 66 -17.96 -8.57 2.21
CA ILE A 66 -17.82 -7.67 3.36
C ILE A 66 -19.20 -7.23 3.87
N ASP A 67 -20.11 -6.92 2.95
CA ASP A 67 -21.42 -6.35 3.27
C ASP A 67 -22.29 -7.32 4.07
N ASP A 68 -22.23 -8.63 3.80
CA ASP A 68 -23.05 -9.62 4.51
C ASP A 68 -22.62 -9.76 5.99
N PRO A 69 -21.34 -10.05 6.32
CA PRO A 69 -20.88 -10.06 7.71
C PRO A 69 -21.08 -8.72 8.42
N LEU A 70 -20.84 -7.61 7.73
CA LEU A 70 -20.98 -6.28 8.31
C LEU A 70 -22.44 -5.99 8.70
N GLN A 71 -23.41 -6.42 7.88
CA GLN A 71 -24.82 -6.30 8.20
C GLN A 71 -25.22 -7.15 9.41
N GLU A 72 -24.65 -8.35 9.56
CA GLU A 72 -24.87 -9.18 10.75
C GLU A 72 -24.33 -8.53 12.02
N VAL A 73 -23.10 -7.99 11.96
CA VAL A 73 -22.51 -7.24 13.08
C VAL A 73 -23.41 -6.05 13.47
N LEU A 74 -23.86 -5.27 12.49
CA LEU A 74 -24.81 -4.17 12.73
C LEU A 74 -26.11 -4.67 13.35
N HIS A 75 -26.64 -5.80 12.89
CA HIS A 75 -27.84 -6.39 13.47
C HIS A 75 -27.64 -6.71 14.96
N TYR A 76 -26.51 -7.34 15.32
CA TYR A 76 -26.20 -7.67 16.72
C TYR A 76 -25.99 -6.42 17.58
N VAL A 77 -25.27 -5.41 17.10
CA VAL A 77 -25.10 -4.13 17.81
C VAL A 77 -26.45 -3.48 18.10
N PHE A 78 -27.34 -3.40 17.10
CA PHE A 78 -28.65 -2.80 17.30
C PHE A 78 -29.53 -3.63 18.23
N ARG A 79 -29.48 -4.96 18.14
CA ARG A 79 -30.30 -5.87 18.95
C ARG A 79 -29.86 -5.89 20.40
N ASP A 80 -28.57 -6.07 20.65
CA ASP A 80 -28.04 -6.42 21.97
C ASP A 80 -27.52 -5.20 22.72
N TYR A 81 -26.99 -4.21 22.02
CA TYR A 81 -26.41 -3.02 22.63
C TYR A 81 -27.41 -1.86 22.66
N ILE A 82 -28.02 -1.52 21.52
CA ILE A 82 -28.84 -0.29 21.40
C ILE A 82 -30.27 -0.49 21.91
N ARG A 83 -30.95 -1.54 21.43
CA ARG A 83 -32.37 -1.77 21.74
C ARG A 83 -32.60 -2.09 23.23
N THR A 84 -31.61 -2.65 23.91
CA THR A 84 -31.68 -3.05 25.31
C THR A 84 -31.88 -1.86 26.26
N TRP A 85 -31.08 -0.79 26.13
CA TRP A 85 -31.29 0.44 26.90
C TRP A 85 -32.39 1.31 26.30
N TYR A 86 -32.58 1.32 24.98
CA TYR A 86 -33.59 2.17 24.36
C TYR A 86 -35.01 1.80 24.80
N ARG A 87 -35.31 0.51 24.94
CA ARG A 87 -36.60 0.01 25.43
C ARG A 87 -36.98 0.54 26.81
N SER A 88 -36.00 0.85 27.66
CA SER A 88 -36.27 1.46 28.98
C SER A 88 -36.61 2.95 28.92
N ILE A 89 -36.38 3.61 27.79
CA ILE A 89 -36.61 5.06 27.62
C ILE A 89 -37.85 5.30 26.74
N SER A 90 -37.98 4.58 25.62
CA SER A 90 -39.08 4.76 24.68
C SER A 90 -39.36 3.50 23.86
N TYR A 91 -40.60 3.38 23.38
CA TYR A 91 -41.06 2.31 22.47
C TYR A 91 -41.13 2.77 21.00
N ASP A 92 -40.61 3.96 20.70
CA ASP A 92 -40.69 4.58 19.38
C ASP A 92 -39.61 4.02 18.43
N GLU A 93 -40.02 3.25 17.42
CA GLU A 93 -39.08 2.64 16.48
C GLU A 93 -38.50 3.65 15.47
N GLU A 94 -39.06 4.87 15.35
CA GLU A 94 -38.60 5.90 14.41
C GLU A 94 -37.16 6.33 14.69
N PHE A 95 -36.80 6.47 15.98
CA PHE A 95 -35.43 6.76 16.40
C PHE A 95 -34.46 5.65 16.02
N LEU A 96 -34.83 4.39 16.26
CA LEU A 96 -33.97 3.24 15.95
C LEU A 96 -33.73 3.11 14.44
N LEU A 97 -34.74 3.42 13.63
CA LEU A 97 -34.61 3.46 12.17
C LEU A 97 -33.70 4.61 11.70
N SER A 98 -33.91 5.82 12.23
CA SER A 98 -33.05 6.97 11.91
C SER A 98 -31.59 6.74 12.29
N LEU A 99 -31.35 6.12 13.46
CA LEU A 99 -30.01 5.76 13.91
C LEU A 99 -29.37 4.69 13.03
N LYS A 100 -30.14 3.68 12.57
CA LYS A 100 -29.65 2.69 11.59
C LYS A 100 -29.23 3.36 10.29
N ASP A 101 -30.06 4.26 9.76
CA ASP A 101 -29.74 4.99 8.54
C ASP A 101 -28.48 5.84 8.70
N LEU A 102 -28.32 6.49 9.85
CA LEU A 102 -27.11 7.27 10.14
C LEU A 102 -25.86 6.39 10.17
N VAL A 103 -25.88 5.25 10.88
CA VAL A 103 -24.75 4.31 10.90
C VAL A 103 -24.44 3.78 9.50
N ARG A 104 -25.46 3.50 8.69
CA ARG A 104 -25.26 3.09 7.28
C ARG A 104 -24.58 4.18 6.47
N LYS A 105 -25.02 5.44 6.59
CA LYS A 105 -24.39 6.58 5.91
C LYS A 105 -22.91 6.72 6.30
N VAL A 106 -22.58 6.57 7.58
CA VAL A 106 -21.18 6.57 8.06
C VAL A 106 -20.37 5.51 7.34
N ILE A 107 -20.87 4.26 7.29
CA ILE A 107 -20.16 3.14 6.67
C ILE A 107 -19.97 3.36 5.17
N VAL A 108 -21.01 3.83 4.47
CA VAL A 108 -20.94 4.11 3.03
C VAL A 108 -19.95 5.24 2.74
N ALA A 109 -20.00 6.33 3.52
CA ALA A 109 -19.08 7.44 3.35
C ALA A 109 -17.64 7.04 3.66
N PHE A 110 -17.43 6.28 4.74
CA PHE A 110 -16.12 5.74 5.08
C PHE A 110 -15.59 4.82 3.98
N SER A 111 -16.42 3.91 3.47
CA SER A 111 -16.05 3.02 2.37
C SER A 111 -15.72 3.76 1.09
N GLY A 112 -16.47 4.83 0.76
CA GLY A 112 -16.17 5.70 -0.37
C GLY A 112 -14.78 6.32 -0.25
N ARG A 113 -14.48 6.94 0.89
CA ARG A 113 -13.16 7.55 1.15
C ARG A 113 -12.03 6.52 1.14
N PHE A 114 -12.29 5.30 1.59
CA PHE A 114 -11.33 4.20 1.58
C PHE A 114 -10.92 3.77 0.16
N LYS A 115 -11.80 3.96 -0.84
CA LYS A 115 -11.50 3.65 -2.24
C LYS A 115 -10.59 4.68 -2.90
N ASP A 116 -10.62 5.92 -2.41
CA ASP A 116 -9.81 7.02 -2.93
C ASP A 116 -8.35 6.99 -2.44
N VAL A 117 -8.01 6.06 -1.53
CA VAL A 117 -6.67 5.94 -0.95
C VAL A 117 -5.75 5.16 -1.90
N GLU A 118 -4.60 5.73 -2.22
CA GLU A 118 -3.52 5.05 -2.93
C GLU A 118 -2.80 4.06 -1.99
N TRP A 119 -3.36 2.86 -1.87
CA TRP A 119 -2.93 1.82 -0.92
C TRP A 119 -1.45 1.46 -1.05
N VAL A 120 -0.91 1.40 -2.27
CA VAL A 120 0.49 1.01 -2.50
C VAL A 120 1.42 2.02 -1.83
N HIS A 121 1.28 3.31 -2.14
CA HIS A 121 2.10 4.35 -1.54
C HIS A 121 1.88 4.45 -0.02
N PHE A 122 0.62 4.40 0.43
CA PHE A 122 0.29 4.48 1.85
C PHE A 122 0.91 3.33 2.67
N LEU A 123 0.75 2.08 2.23
CA LEU A 123 1.27 0.91 2.95
C LEU A 123 2.80 0.86 2.96
N THR A 124 3.45 1.24 1.85
CA THR A 124 4.90 1.10 1.68
C THR A 124 5.71 2.23 2.31
N THR A 125 5.13 3.41 2.53
CA THR A 125 5.89 4.59 2.98
C THR A 125 5.37 5.27 4.23
N LYS A 126 4.09 5.16 4.56
CA LYS A 126 3.47 5.97 5.63
C LYS A 126 2.89 5.13 6.75
N LEU A 127 2.21 4.03 6.43
CA LEU A 127 1.49 3.26 7.42
C LEU A 127 2.41 2.71 8.52
N VAL A 128 3.56 2.14 8.16
CA VAL A 128 4.45 1.50 9.13
C VAL A 128 5.02 2.53 10.10
N ASP A 129 5.52 3.65 9.58
CA ASP A 129 6.12 4.72 10.39
C ASP A 129 5.08 5.45 11.25
N ASP A 130 3.91 5.76 10.68
CA ASP A 130 2.82 6.43 11.40
C ASP A 130 2.22 5.51 12.47
N PHE A 131 2.02 4.22 12.15
CA PHE A 131 1.48 3.24 13.09
C PHE A 131 2.46 2.97 14.23
N ALA A 132 3.75 2.81 13.95
CA ALA A 132 4.77 2.62 14.97
C ALA A 132 4.89 3.87 15.87
N SER A 133 4.90 5.06 15.28
CA SER A 133 4.91 6.33 16.01
C SER A 133 3.66 6.50 16.88
N HIS A 134 2.49 6.24 16.31
CA HIS A 134 1.21 6.32 17.02
C HIS A 134 1.13 5.30 18.15
N LEU A 135 1.53 4.05 17.93
CA LEU A 135 1.53 3.01 18.96
C LEU A 135 2.48 3.36 20.11
N ARG A 136 3.67 3.89 19.81
CA ARG A 136 4.64 4.35 20.80
C ARG A 136 4.11 5.53 21.61
N LEU A 137 3.59 6.56 20.95
CA LEU A 137 3.01 7.74 21.59
C LEU A 137 1.77 7.37 22.41
N PHE A 138 0.92 6.49 21.88
CA PHE A 138 -0.28 6.01 22.54
C PHE A 138 0.06 5.20 23.80
N ARG A 139 1.04 4.29 23.76
CA ARG A 139 1.51 3.57 24.96
C ARG A 139 2.05 4.52 26.02
N GLN A 140 2.84 5.52 25.62
CA GLN A 140 3.38 6.54 26.52
C GLN A 140 2.30 7.46 27.11
N ALA A 141 1.25 7.77 26.34
CA ALA A 141 0.11 8.53 26.81
C ALA A 141 -0.76 7.69 27.75
N GLN A 142 -0.97 6.41 27.43
CA GLN A 142 -1.76 5.47 28.21
C GLN A 142 -1.14 5.20 29.58
N SER A 143 0.18 5.20 29.71
CA SER A 143 0.84 5.05 31.03
C SER A 143 0.70 6.29 31.92
N LYS A 144 0.30 7.45 31.37
CA LYS A 144 0.25 8.74 32.07
C LYS A 144 -1.17 9.29 32.27
N LEU A 145 -2.13 8.87 31.47
CA LEU A 145 -3.51 9.38 31.50
C LEU A 145 -4.38 8.62 32.51
N LYS A 146 -5.17 9.36 33.30
CA LYS A 146 -6.28 8.77 34.07
C LYS A 146 -7.38 8.31 33.09
N SER A 147 -8.16 7.30 33.49
CA SER A 147 -9.21 6.70 32.64
C SER A 147 -10.22 7.72 32.08
N SER A 148 -10.51 8.79 32.81
CA SER A 148 -11.36 9.90 32.36
C SER A 148 -10.76 10.70 31.20
N GLN A 149 -9.47 11.02 31.27
CA GLN A 149 -8.77 11.84 30.25
C GLN A 149 -8.55 11.05 28.95
N LYS A 150 -8.32 9.73 29.05
CA LYS A 150 -8.25 8.84 27.87
C LYS A 150 -9.56 8.87 27.08
N ARG A 151 -10.70 8.86 27.79
CA ARG A 151 -12.01 8.87 27.17
C ARG A 151 -12.30 10.18 26.44
N GLU A 152 -12.00 11.30 27.08
CA GLU A 152 -12.18 12.64 26.52
C GLU A 152 -11.41 12.82 25.21
N TYR A 153 -10.14 12.41 25.18
CA TYR A 153 -9.33 12.43 23.97
C TYR A 153 -9.95 11.58 22.83
N LEU A 154 -10.42 10.37 23.13
CA LEU A 154 -11.06 9.52 22.13
C LEU A 154 -12.41 10.07 21.67
N GLN A 155 -13.14 10.79 22.52
CA GLN A 155 -14.36 11.50 22.13
C GLN A 155 -14.05 12.62 21.13
N GLU A 156 -13.01 13.44 21.39
CA GLU A 156 -12.57 14.48 20.47
C GLU A 156 -12.11 13.90 19.13
N LEU A 157 -11.35 12.80 19.16
CA LEU A 157 -10.94 12.10 17.94
C LEU A 157 -12.16 11.60 17.14
N CYS A 158 -13.16 11.03 17.83
CA CYS A 158 -14.39 10.59 17.17
C CYS A 158 -15.17 11.76 16.56
N GLU A 159 -15.21 12.94 17.21
CA GLU A 159 -15.84 14.15 16.63
C GLU A 159 -15.16 14.58 15.33
N VAL A 160 -13.83 14.59 15.29
CA VAL A 160 -13.06 14.92 14.07
C VAL A 160 -13.34 13.90 12.97
N ILE A 161 -13.31 12.60 13.29
CA ILE A 161 -13.62 11.53 12.32
C ILE A 161 -15.05 11.69 11.78
N MET A 162 -16.03 11.92 12.65
CA MET A 162 -17.41 12.12 12.24
C MET A 162 -17.58 13.37 11.35
N TYR A 163 -16.85 14.46 11.63
CA TYR A 163 -16.87 15.65 10.80
C TYR A 163 -16.37 15.38 9.37
N ILE A 164 -15.36 14.52 9.23
CA ILE A 164 -14.78 14.16 7.93
C ILE A 164 -15.70 13.19 7.17
N VAL A 165 -16.35 12.26 7.89
CA VAL A 165 -17.11 11.16 7.29
C VAL A 165 -18.57 11.53 7.00
N LEU A 166 -19.22 12.35 7.84
CA LEU A 166 -20.64 12.64 7.70
C LEU A 166 -20.92 13.84 6.78
N PRO A 167 -22.03 13.81 6.03
CA PRO A 167 -22.59 15.00 5.38
C PRO A 167 -22.92 16.10 6.41
N LEU A 168 -22.82 17.36 5.99
CA LEU A 168 -23.02 18.52 6.86
C LEU A 168 -24.40 18.53 7.53
N GLU A 169 -25.43 18.06 6.82
CA GLU A 169 -26.81 18.04 7.32
C GLU A 169 -26.98 17.10 8.51
N ASP A 170 -26.33 15.93 8.47
CA ASP A 170 -26.37 14.94 9.54
C ASP A 170 -25.44 15.34 10.69
N PHE A 171 -24.27 15.93 10.39
CA PHE A 171 -23.33 16.40 11.41
C PHE A 171 -23.86 17.60 12.21
N GLN A 172 -24.68 18.47 11.61
CA GLN A 172 -25.28 19.62 12.29
C GLN A 172 -26.31 19.23 13.35
N ASN A 173 -26.87 18.02 13.28
CA ASN A 173 -27.79 17.53 14.30
C ASN A 173 -27.03 17.04 15.54
N LEU A 174 -26.90 17.93 16.52
CA LEU A 174 -26.17 17.72 17.78
C LEU A 174 -26.54 16.40 18.48
N ILE A 175 -27.83 16.07 18.56
CA ILE A 175 -28.28 14.88 19.32
C ILE A 175 -27.89 13.60 18.62
N SER A 176 -28.12 13.54 17.31
CA SER A 176 -27.71 12.38 16.52
C SER A 176 -26.19 12.20 16.53
N ARG A 177 -25.43 13.31 16.50
CA ARG A 177 -23.98 13.31 16.56
C ARG A 177 -23.45 12.81 17.90
N LEU A 178 -23.97 13.31 19.02
CA LEU A 178 -23.55 12.87 20.36
C LEU A 178 -23.85 11.39 20.61
N ILE A 179 -25.04 10.92 20.21
CA ILE A 179 -25.42 9.51 20.35
C ILE A 179 -24.54 8.63 19.47
N LEU A 180 -24.37 9.00 18.21
CA LEU A 180 -23.54 8.27 17.27
C LEU A 180 -22.08 8.21 17.75
N ARG A 181 -21.55 9.31 18.29
CA ARG A 181 -20.20 9.37 18.87
C ARG A 181 -20.01 8.35 19.97
N GLU A 182 -20.93 8.33 20.94
CA GLU A 182 -20.81 7.40 22.07
C GLU A 182 -20.98 5.95 21.62
N ILE A 183 -21.81 5.68 20.61
CA ILE A 183 -21.92 4.35 20.01
C ILE A 183 -20.61 3.95 19.34
N ILE A 184 -20.07 4.79 18.44
CA ILE A 184 -18.82 4.50 17.72
C ILE A 184 -17.66 4.32 18.72
N LEU A 185 -17.57 5.19 19.71
CA LEU A 185 -16.52 5.15 20.71
C LEU A 185 -16.52 3.84 21.50
N ASN A 186 -17.68 3.44 22.03
CA ASN A 186 -17.77 2.28 22.92
C ASN A 186 -17.89 0.95 22.16
N ALA A 187 -18.57 0.93 21.01
CA ALA A 187 -18.81 -0.29 20.24
C ALA A 187 -17.67 -0.63 19.27
N ALA A 188 -16.89 0.37 18.81
CA ALA A 188 -15.85 0.17 17.80
C ALA A 188 -14.48 0.67 18.26
N VAL A 189 -14.33 1.97 18.49
CA VAL A 189 -13.00 2.60 18.66
C VAL A 189 -12.26 2.06 19.88
N LEU A 190 -12.91 1.98 21.04
CA LEU A 190 -12.26 1.50 22.26
C LEU A 190 -11.90 0.00 22.18
N PRO A 191 -12.79 -0.91 21.73
CA PRO A 191 -12.43 -2.31 21.48
C PRO A 191 -11.28 -2.47 20.48
N VAL A 192 -11.32 -1.77 19.35
CA VAL A 192 -10.27 -1.85 18.31
C VAL A 192 -8.94 -1.35 18.85
N ILE A 193 -8.92 -0.22 19.54
CA ILE A 193 -7.69 0.32 20.14
C ILE A 193 -7.10 -0.66 21.15
N ASN A 194 -7.92 -1.27 22.00
CA ASN A 194 -7.43 -2.25 22.97
C ASN A 194 -6.88 -3.50 22.27
N LEU A 195 -7.54 -3.98 21.22
CA LEU A 195 -7.12 -5.13 20.43
C LEU A 195 -5.78 -4.87 19.72
N ILE A 196 -5.65 -3.76 19.00
CA ILE A 196 -4.40 -3.43 18.26
C ILE A 196 -3.25 -3.01 19.19
N SER A 197 -3.55 -2.68 20.45
CA SER A 197 -2.51 -2.37 21.44
C SER A 197 -2.01 -3.62 22.18
N ASP A 198 -2.75 -4.73 22.08
CA ASP A 198 -2.44 -5.99 22.73
C ASP A 198 -1.19 -6.62 22.08
N PRO A 199 -0.12 -6.85 22.86
CA PRO A 199 1.11 -7.42 22.31
C PRO A 199 0.92 -8.80 21.69
N ASP A 200 0.06 -9.66 22.26
CA ASP A 200 -0.18 -11.00 21.75
C ASP A 200 -0.93 -10.95 20.42
N TYR A 201 -1.94 -10.07 20.31
CA TYR A 201 -2.65 -9.86 19.05
C TYR A 201 -1.72 -9.37 17.93
N ILE A 202 -0.84 -8.40 18.22
CA ILE A 202 0.17 -7.94 17.25
C ILE A 202 1.10 -9.10 16.85
N ASN A 203 1.61 -9.85 17.82
CA ASN A 203 2.51 -10.98 17.57
C ASN A 203 1.84 -12.05 16.70
N GLN A 204 0.57 -12.38 16.97
CA GLN A 204 -0.20 -13.31 16.15
C GLN A 204 -0.39 -12.81 14.72
N ILE A 205 -0.63 -11.51 14.51
CA ILE A 205 -0.69 -10.92 13.16
C ILE A 205 0.64 -11.10 12.44
N ILE A 206 1.77 -10.83 13.10
CA ILE A 206 3.10 -11.01 12.50
C ILE A 206 3.32 -12.47 12.12
N VAL A 207 3.02 -13.41 13.02
CA VAL A 207 3.13 -14.85 12.75
C VAL A 207 2.25 -15.25 11.55
N TRP A 208 1.03 -14.72 11.48
CA TRP A 208 0.13 -14.98 10.36
C TRP A 208 0.66 -14.42 9.04
N LEU A 209 1.19 -13.18 9.03
CA LEU A 209 1.80 -12.56 7.86
C LEU A 209 3.04 -13.33 7.38
N CYS A 210 3.80 -13.90 8.31
CA CYS A 210 5.00 -14.67 8.01
C CYS A 210 4.74 -16.16 7.71
N LYS A 211 3.48 -16.62 7.75
CA LYS A 211 3.16 -18.05 7.65
C LYS A 211 3.58 -18.67 6.31
N ASP A 212 3.40 -17.92 5.22
CA ASP A 212 3.71 -18.37 3.85
C ASP A 212 5.04 -17.78 3.33
N THR A 213 5.76 -17.00 4.14
CA THR A 213 7.06 -16.43 3.76
C THR A 213 8.19 -17.30 4.29
N VAL A 214 9.02 -17.80 3.36
CA VAL A 214 10.24 -18.52 3.75
C VAL A 214 11.30 -17.48 4.10
N LEU A 215 11.49 -17.23 5.40
CA LEU A 215 12.60 -16.40 5.89
C LEU A 215 13.90 -17.18 5.72
N THR A 216 14.66 -16.85 4.67
CA THR A 216 15.99 -17.44 4.42
C THR A 216 17.07 -16.71 5.19
N SER A 217 18.13 -17.42 5.58
CA SER A 217 19.30 -16.81 6.21
C SER A 217 19.92 -15.73 5.32
N ASP A 218 19.98 -15.95 4.00
CA ASP A 218 20.47 -14.95 3.05
C ASP A 218 19.58 -13.70 2.99
N GLY A 219 18.25 -13.87 3.05
CA GLY A 219 17.31 -12.74 3.11
C GLY A 219 17.49 -11.93 4.38
N PHE A 220 17.66 -12.60 5.53
CA PHE A 220 17.94 -11.93 6.80
C PHE A 220 19.28 -11.16 6.78
N LEU A 221 20.34 -11.76 6.23
CA LEU A 221 21.63 -11.10 6.07
C LEU A 221 21.56 -9.90 5.11
N LEU A 222 20.74 -9.99 4.05
CA LEU A 222 20.48 -8.87 3.15
C LEU A 222 19.79 -7.72 3.87
N VAL A 223 18.77 -8.01 4.68
CA VAL A 223 18.09 -6.99 5.49
C VAL A 223 19.10 -6.27 6.39
N ILE A 224 19.94 -6.99 7.14
CA ILE A 224 20.97 -6.38 8.00
C ILE A 224 21.93 -5.48 7.20
N ARG A 225 22.30 -5.87 5.98
CA ARG A 225 23.19 -5.08 5.11
C ARG A 225 22.51 -3.82 4.58
N CYS A 226 21.19 -3.85 4.40
CA CYS A 226 20.41 -2.77 3.79
C CYS A 226 19.76 -1.83 4.82
N THR A 227 19.58 -2.26 6.08
CA THR A 227 19.02 -1.44 7.15
C THR A 227 19.90 -0.21 7.40
N ASP A 228 19.28 0.97 7.41
CA ASP A 228 19.90 2.26 7.77
C ASP A 228 19.49 2.75 9.17
N ASN A 229 18.66 1.96 9.88
CA ASN A 229 18.20 2.24 11.23
C ASN A 229 19.14 1.64 12.29
N ILE A 230 19.92 2.51 12.94
CA ILE A 230 20.84 2.12 14.02
C ILE A 230 20.10 1.45 15.19
N SER A 231 18.86 1.86 15.49
CA SER A 231 18.10 1.29 16.61
C SER A 231 17.70 -0.16 16.35
N GLU A 232 17.37 -0.50 15.10
CA GLU A 232 17.08 -1.89 14.71
C GLU A 232 18.33 -2.75 14.78
N LEU A 233 19.46 -2.25 14.27
CA LEU A 233 20.75 -2.95 14.34
C LEU A 233 21.17 -3.19 15.80
N GLN A 234 20.97 -2.23 16.70
CA GLN A 234 21.21 -2.40 18.13
C GLN A 234 20.32 -3.50 18.74
N ALA A 235 19.04 -3.52 18.43
CA ALA A 235 18.12 -4.56 18.91
C ALA A 235 18.54 -5.96 18.42
N VAL A 236 18.92 -6.08 17.14
CA VAL A 236 19.44 -7.34 16.58
C VAL A 236 20.75 -7.74 17.27
N GLN A 237 21.65 -6.80 17.54
CA GLN A 237 22.90 -7.05 18.25
C GLN A 237 22.65 -7.60 19.66
N GLU A 238 21.70 -7.01 20.41
CA GLU A 238 21.31 -7.47 21.73
C GLU A 238 20.75 -8.90 21.70
N MET A 239 19.84 -9.19 20.75
CA MET A 239 19.29 -10.54 20.58
C MET A 239 20.35 -11.58 20.24
N VAL A 240 21.25 -11.27 19.29
CA VAL A 240 22.33 -12.17 18.89
C VAL A 240 23.31 -12.40 20.05
N ASN A 241 23.65 -11.37 20.81
CA ASN A 241 24.50 -11.50 22.00
C ASN A 241 23.85 -12.34 23.10
N HIS A 242 22.54 -12.18 23.30
CA HIS A 242 21.78 -13.00 24.23
C HIS A 242 21.83 -14.48 23.82
N GLU A 243 21.57 -14.79 22.56
CA GLU A 243 21.59 -16.16 22.05
C GLU A 243 22.98 -16.79 22.13
N ILE A 244 24.03 -16.04 21.80
CA ILE A 244 25.43 -16.48 21.99
C ILE A 244 25.71 -16.82 23.46
N ALA A 245 25.20 -16.02 24.40
CA ALA A 245 25.38 -16.29 25.84
C ALA A 245 24.64 -17.54 26.28
N VAL A 246 23.43 -17.78 25.78
CA VAL A 246 22.63 -18.99 26.04
C VAL A 246 23.37 -20.23 25.51
N LEU A 247 23.80 -20.23 24.25
CA LEU A 247 24.51 -21.37 23.66
C LEU A 247 25.85 -21.65 24.35
N ARG A 248 26.59 -20.62 24.77
CA ARG A 248 27.83 -20.80 25.55
C ARG A 248 27.61 -21.38 26.94
N SER A 249 26.45 -21.13 27.54
CA SER A 249 26.10 -21.74 28.84
C SER A 249 25.77 -23.23 28.71
N GLN A 250 25.42 -23.67 27.50
CA GLN A 250 25.09 -25.06 27.17
C GLN A 250 26.31 -25.83 26.62
N ASP A 251 27.36 -25.14 26.18
CA ASP A 251 28.61 -25.74 25.71
C ASP A 251 29.34 -26.39 26.89
N THR A 252 29.31 -27.72 26.95
CA THR A 252 30.00 -28.52 27.99
C THR A 252 31.43 -28.85 27.58
N GLY A 253 31.85 -28.48 26.37
CA GLY A 253 33.19 -28.68 25.83
C GLY A 253 33.43 -30.10 25.31
N GLY A 254 32.39 -30.90 25.12
CA GLY A 254 32.47 -32.28 24.62
C GLY A 254 32.74 -32.37 23.11
N GLU A 255 33.07 -33.59 22.64
CA GLU A 255 33.10 -33.93 21.20
C GLU A 255 31.69 -33.87 20.57
N ASP A 256 30.65 -34.06 21.38
CA ASP A 256 29.24 -34.05 20.94
C ASP A 256 28.67 -32.64 20.72
N ASP A 257 29.40 -31.57 21.08
CA ASP A 257 28.93 -30.17 21.00
C ASP A 257 29.23 -29.51 19.63
N ALA A 258 29.41 -30.30 18.56
CA ALA A 258 29.76 -29.81 17.23
C ALA A 258 28.70 -28.85 16.65
N ASP A 259 27.42 -29.15 16.87
CA ASP A 259 26.31 -28.31 16.39
C ASP A 259 26.26 -26.95 17.11
N ILE A 260 26.52 -26.94 18.42
CA ILE A 260 26.59 -25.71 19.23
C ILE A 260 27.74 -24.83 18.73
N LYS A 261 28.91 -25.43 18.47
CA LYS A 261 30.07 -24.72 17.91
C LYS A 261 29.78 -24.14 16.53
N GLN A 262 29.04 -24.85 15.68
CA GLN A 262 28.62 -24.36 14.38
C GLN A 262 27.64 -23.19 14.49
N GLN A 263 26.62 -23.29 15.37
CA GLN A 263 25.66 -22.21 15.63
C GLN A 263 26.35 -20.96 16.19
N LEU A 264 27.28 -21.13 17.14
CA LEU A 264 28.09 -20.03 17.69
C LEU A 264 28.94 -19.35 16.63
N SER A 265 29.47 -20.09 15.65
CA SER A 265 30.22 -19.52 14.52
C SER A 265 29.30 -18.66 13.63
N SER A 266 28.12 -19.18 13.29
CA SER A 266 27.11 -18.47 12.49
C SER A 266 26.63 -17.18 13.18
N LEU A 267 26.29 -17.25 14.48
CA LEU A 267 25.87 -16.07 15.24
C LEU A 267 27.01 -15.07 15.43
N SER A 268 28.25 -15.54 15.58
CA SER A 268 29.42 -14.65 15.63
C SER A 268 29.64 -13.91 14.31
N TYR A 269 29.34 -14.55 13.18
CA TYR A 269 29.35 -13.89 11.87
C TYR A 269 28.26 -12.82 11.78
N VAL A 270 27.02 -13.14 12.18
CA VAL A 270 25.92 -12.15 12.21
C VAL A 270 26.27 -10.96 13.10
N ARG A 271 26.80 -11.21 14.30
CA ARG A 271 27.23 -10.13 15.21
C ARG A 271 28.26 -9.20 14.58
N LYS A 272 29.31 -9.76 13.96
CA LYS A 272 30.33 -8.98 13.25
C LYS A 272 29.74 -8.17 12.10
N LEU A 273 28.79 -8.75 11.37
CA LEU A 273 28.10 -8.05 10.29
C LEU A 273 27.32 -6.84 10.80
N VAL A 274 26.54 -7.02 11.88
CA VAL A 274 25.78 -5.93 12.53
C VAL A 274 26.72 -4.83 13.04
N GLU A 275 27.80 -5.19 13.73
CA GLU A 275 28.83 -4.24 14.19
C GLU A 275 29.45 -3.45 13.04
N THR A 276 29.73 -4.11 11.92
CA THR A 276 30.31 -3.49 10.72
C THR A 276 29.33 -2.50 10.10
N GLN A 277 28.04 -2.86 9.99
CA GLN A 277 27.01 -1.97 9.47
C GLN A 277 26.74 -0.77 10.39
N MET A 278 26.69 -0.97 11.71
CA MET A 278 26.57 0.12 12.68
C MET A 278 27.75 1.10 12.58
N ARG A 279 28.98 0.57 12.49
CA ARG A 279 30.18 1.38 12.31
C ARG A 279 30.11 2.18 11.00
N ARG A 280 29.73 1.54 9.90
CA ARG A 280 29.51 2.19 8.60
C ARG A 280 28.54 3.36 8.71
N LEU A 281 27.40 3.17 9.36
CA LEU A 281 26.38 4.21 9.54
C LEU A 281 26.86 5.35 10.47
N SER A 282 27.76 5.07 11.41
CA SER A 282 28.32 6.09 12.31
C SER A 282 29.50 6.88 11.74
N GLU A 283 30.32 6.26 10.87
CA GLU A 283 31.57 6.83 10.35
C GLU A 283 31.47 7.27 8.88
N GLY A 284 30.44 6.83 8.14
CA GLY A 284 30.26 7.12 6.71
C GLY A 284 31.23 6.36 5.80
N THR A 285 31.94 5.36 6.29
CA THR A 285 33.01 4.65 5.59
C THR A 285 32.51 3.43 4.81
N VAL A 286 32.95 3.31 3.55
CA VAL A 286 32.57 2.24 2.62
C VAL A 286 33.60 1.10 2.68
N ASP A 287 33.15 -0.13 2.94
CA ASP A 287 34.00 -1.31 2.74
C ASP A 287 34.23 -1.52 1.24
N THR A 288 35.50 -1.61 0.85
CA THR A 288 35.93 -1.93 -0.52
C THR A 288 36.44 -3.38 -0.57
N ASP A 289 36.13 -4.10 -1.65
CA ASP A 289 36.67 -5.43 -1.87
C ASP A 289 38.18 -5.39 -2.18
N SER A 290 38.79 -6.56 -2.38
CA SER A 290 40.20 -6.70 -2.76
C SER A 290 40.58 -5.98 -4.07
N THR A 291 39.61 -5.45 -4.82
CA THR A 291 39.80 -4.67 -6.05
C THR A 291 39.49 -3.18 -5.88
N GLY A 292 39.16 -2.73 -4.67
CA GLY A 292 38.85 -1.33 -4.38
C GLY A 292 37.40 -0.93 -4.70
N MET A 293 36.50 -1.90 -4.92
CA MET A 293 35.09 -1.64 -5.27
C MET A 293 34.19 -1.73 -4.03
N PRO A 294 33.25 -0.78 -3.82
CA PRO A 294 32.31 -0.81 -2.70
C PRO A 294 31.50 -2.11 -2.62
N THR A 295 31.53 -2.82 -1.49
CA THR A 295 30.77 -4.07 -1.29
C THR A 295 29.30 -3.89 -0.89
N GLY A 296 28.77 -2.69 -1.06
CA GLY A 296 27.34 -2.37 -0.90
C GLY A 296 27.05 -1.04 -1.57
N ILE A 297 26.13 -1.02 -2.53
CA ILE A 297 25.74 0.20 -3.23
C ILE A 297 24.91 1.04 -2.26
N ASP A 298 25.53 2.06 -1.69
CA ASP A 298 24.84 3.06 -0.88
C ASP A 298 24.22 4.11 -1.81
N TRP A 299 22.92 3.98 -2.08
CA TRP A 299 22.17 4.90 -2.94
C TRP A 299 22.21 6.35 -2.42
N LYS A 300 22.49 6.58 -1.12
CA LYS A 300 22.60 7.92 -0.54
C LYS A 300 23.92 8.60 -0.90
N VAL A 301 25.03 7.85 -0.98
CA VAL A 301 26.35 8.36 -1.43
C VAL A 301 26.32 8.70 -2.92
N LEU A 302 25.60 7.92 -3.71
CA LEU A 302 25.41 8.17 -5.15
C LEU A 302 24.55 9.42 -5.45
N ASN A 303 23.77 9.88 -4.47
CA ASN A 303 22.96 11.10 -4.56
C ASN A 303 23.64 12.34 -3.95
N GLU A 304 24.87 12.23 -3.45
CA GLU A 304 25.63 13.40 -2.97
C GLU A 304 26.03 14.31 -4.15
N PRO A 305 25.82 15.65 -4.04
CA PRO A 305 26.13 16.57 -5.12
C PRO A 305 27.64 16.57 -5.42
N GLY A 306 28.02 16.00 -6.56
CA GLY A 306 29.40 15.92 -7.05
C GLY A 306 29.90 14.52 -7.38
N VAL A 307 29.16 13.46 -7.01
CA VAL A 307 29.51 12.07 -7.35
C VAL A 307 29.11 11.76 -8.79
N LYS A 308 30.08 11.38 -9.63
CA LYS A 308 29.80 10.93 -11.01
C LYS A 308 29.25 9.50 -10.98
N LEU A 309 27.94 9.36 -11.13
CA LEU A 309 27.25 8.09 -11.31
C LEU A 309 27.85 7.29 -12.49
N PHE A 310 27.77 5.96 -12.40
CA PHE A 310 28.15 5.10 -13.53
C PHE A 310 27.31 5.42 -14.75
N SER A 311 27.97 5.73 -15.86
CA SER A 311 27.27 6.08 -17.09
C SER A 311 26.78 4.81 -17.79
N LEU A 312 25.47 4.60 -17.83
CA LEU A 312 24.88 3.46 -18.53
C LEU A 312 25.23 3.49 -20.03
N HIS A 313 25.51 2.32 -20.59
CA HIS A 313 25.67 2.13 -22.02
C HIS A 313 24.33 2.31 -22.73
N PHE A 314 24.34 2.76 -23.98
CA PHE A 314 23.10 3.06 -24.72
C PHE A 314 22.19 1.84 -24.84
N ASP A 315 22.75 0.67 -25.11
CA ASP A 315 21.99 -0.60 -25.20
C ASP A 315 21.25 -0.95 -23.91
N VAL A 316 21.85 -0.63 -22.76
CA VAL A 316 21.24 -0.89 -21.45
C VAL A 316 20.07 0.05 -21.21
N VAL A 317 20.16 1.29 -21.71
CA VAL A 317 19.06 2.26 -21.61
C VAL A 317 17.88 1.84 -22.49
N LEU A 318 18.12 1.27 -23.67
CA LEU A 318 17.05 0.78 -24.52
C LEU A 318 16.42 -0.54 -24.03
N THR A 319 17.13 -1.35 -23.24
CA THR A 319 16.62 -2.66 -22.77
C THR A 319 16.01 -2.61 -21.37
N ASN A 320 16.45 -1.69 -20.50
CA ASN A 320 15.93 -1.56 -19.14
C ASN A 320 14.65 -0.71 -19.13
N ASN A 321 13.53 -1.28 -18.66
CA ASN A 321 12.22 -0.62 -18.64
C ASN A 321 12.21 0.76 -17.94
N ILE A 322 12.98 0.91 -16.86
CA ILE A 322 13.02 2.15 -16.07
C ILE A 322 13.85 3.21 -16.81
N ALA A 323 15.05 2.85 -17.25
CA ALA A 323 15.92 3.75 -18.00
C ALA A 323 15.27 4.19 -19.33
N LEU A 324 14.58 3.26 -20.00
CA LEU A 324 13.84 3.50 -21.23
C LEU A 324 12.70 4.50 -21.01
N HIS A 325 11.98 4.42 -19.89
CA HIS A 325 10.91 5.37 -19.56
C HIS A 325 11.46 6.80 -19.44
N TYR A 326 12.52 7.01 -18.65
CA TYR A 326 13.15 8.33 -18.52
C TYR A 326 13.72 8.85 -19.85
N PHE A 327 14.33 7.97 -20.64
CA PHE A 327 14.85 8.35 -21.96
C PHE A 327 13.71 8.68 -22.94
N THR A 328 12.57 7.99 -22.86
CA THR A 328 11.37 8.26 -23.66
C THR A 328 10.75 9.61 -23.29
N ASP A 329 10.69 9.95 -22.00
CA ASP A 329 10.19 11.25 -21.54
C ASP A 329 11.09 12.39 -22.01
N PHE A 330 12.42 12.21 -21.90
CA PHE A 330 13.38 13.16 -22.45
C PHE A 330 13.22 13.34 -23.97
N MET A 331 13.14 12.24 -24.73
CA MET A 331 12.95 12.30 -26.18
C MET A 331 11.59 12.90 -26.56
N SER A 332 10.56 12.74 -25.73
CA SER A 332 9.25 13.37 -25.91
C SER A 332 9.31 14.88 -25.75
N SER A 333 10.14 15.38 -24.82
CA SER A 333 10.39 16.83 -24.68
C SER A 333 11.04 17.45 -25.93
N LEU A 334 11.79 16.64 -26.69
CA LEU A 334 12.41 17.01 -27.96
C LEU A 334 11.53 16.68 -29.18
N SER A 335 10.31 16.17 -28.97
CA SER A 335 9.42 15.67 -30.04
C SER A 335 10.08 14.59 -30.93
N ALA A 336 10.99 13.80 -30.36
CA ALA A 336 11.80 12.77 -31.02
C ALA A 336 11.50 11.34 -30.51
N GLN A 337 10.47 11.14 -29.70
CA GLN A 337 10.06 9.84 -29.16
C GLN A 337 9.70 8.80 -30.25
N GLY A 338 9.38 9.25 -31.46
CA GLY A 338 9.14 8.38 -32.62
C GLY A 338 10.31 7.44 -32.95
N TYR A 339 11.57 7.87 -32.71
CA TYR A 339 12.76 7.03 -32.94
C TYR A 339 12.78 5.80 -32.01
N ILE A 340 12.45 5.99 -30.72
CA ILE A 340 12.39 4.92 -29.72
C ILE A 340 11.25 3.95 -30.05
N PHE A 341 10.06 4.48 -30.33
CA PHE A 341 8.89 3.64 -30.61
C PHE A 341 9.05 2.84 -31.90
N PHE A 342 9.65 3.43 -32.93
CA PHE A 342 10.01 2.69 -34.14
C PHE A 342 11.00 1.56 -33.84
N TYR A 343 12.07 1.84 -33.09
CA TYR A 343 13.08 0.84 -32.73
C TYR A 343 12.46 -0.37 -32.01
N HIS A 344 11.61 -0.14 -31.00
CA HIS A 344 10.94 -1.21 -30.27
C HIS A 344 9.84 -1.92 -31.05
N SER A 345 9.15 -1.21 -31.95
CA SER A 345 8.17 -1.83 -32.86
C SER A 345 8.85 -2.78 -33.83
N VAL A 346 10.04 -2.44 -34.31
CA VAL A 346 10.87 -3.31 -35.16
C VAL A 346 11.39 -4.52 -34.39
N GLU A 347 11.87 -4.37 -33.16
CA GLU A 347 12.26 -5.51 -32.31
C GLU A 347 11.09 -6.47 -32.08
N SER A 348 9.91 -5.92 -31.78
CA SER A 348 8.69 -6.71 -31.57
C SER A 348 8.29 -7.46 -32.84
N TYR A 349 8.39 -6.80 -34.00
CA TYR A 349 8.17 -7.43 -35.31
C TYR A 349 9.16 -8.57 -35.56
N LYS A 350 10.45 -8.35 -35.29
CA LYS A 350 11.52 -9.33 -35.54
C LYS A 350 11.27 -10.64 -34.77
N VAL A 351 10.97 -10.53 -33.47
CA VAL A 351 10.63 -11.69 -32.62
C VAL A 351 9.40 -12.42 -33.14
N SER A 352 8.33 -11.68 -33.48
CA SER A 352 7.09 -12.26 -34.03
C SER A 352 7.31 -12.96 -35.37
N ALA A 353 8.08 -12.35 -36.27
CA ALA A 353 8.43 -12.89 -37.58
C ALA A 353 9.30 -14.15 -37.46
N GLU A 354 10.30 -14.17 -36.58
CA GLU A 354 11.15 -15.35 -36.35
C GLU A 354 10.36 -16.54 -35.82
N GLN A 355 9.44 -16.31 -34.88
CA GLN A 355 8.55 -17.34 -34.35
C GLN A 355 7.66 -17.93 -35.45
N MET A 356 7.00 -17.08 -36.23
CA MET A 356 6.10 -17.51 -37.30
C MET A 356 6.85 -18.22 -38.44
N LEU A 357 8.00 -17.70 -38.86
CA LEU A 357 8.83 -18.33 -39.89
C LEU A 357 9.45 -19.66 -39.43
N SER A 358 9.76 -19.81 -38.14
CA SER A 358 10.22 -21.08 -37.57
C SER A 358 9.12 -22.15 -37.57
N GLN A 359 7.88 -21.77 -37.21
CA GLN A 359 6.73 -22.67 -37.27
C GLN A 359 6.46 -23.14 -38.70
N ILE A 360 6.45 -22.23 -39.67
CA ILE A 360 6.25 -22.57 -41.09
C ILE A 360 7.30 -23.58 -41.61
N LYS A 361 8.56 -23.46 -41.15
CA LYS A 361 9.63 -24.42 -41.50
C LYS A 361 9.40 -25.80 -40.91
N GLN A 362 8.79 -25.91 -39.73
CA GLN A 362 8.51 -27.18 -39.06
C GLN A 362 7.29 -27.91 -39.68
N THR A 363 6.25 -27.17 -40.06
CA THR A 363 4.99 -27.76 -40.54
C THR A 363 4.96 -28.04 -42.06
N GLN A 364 5.95 -27.58 -42.82
CA GLN A 364 6.04 -27.68 -44.31
C GLN A 364 4.78 -27.20 -45.07
N SER A 365 3.91 -26.44 -44.43
CA SER A 365 2.72 -25.83 -45.03
C SER A 365 2.72 -24.34 -44.69
N ALA A 366 3.37 -23.52 -45.52
CA ALA A 366 3.18 -22.08 -45.45
C ALA A 366 1.74 -21.77 -45.90
N SER A 367 0.87 -21.36 -44.98
CA SER A 367 -0.43 -20.83 -45.39
C SER A 367 -0.18 -19.45 -46.03
N SER A 368 -0.86 -19.15 -47.14
CA SER A 368 -0.74 -17.84 -47.79
C SER A 368 -1.18 -16.69 -46.87
N SER A 369 -2.00 -16.96 -45.85
CA SER A 369 -2.44 -15.97 -44.87
C SER A 369 -1.36 -15.57 -43.87
N ASP A 370 -0.48 -16.49 -43.46
CA ASP A 370 0.57 -16.18 -42.47
C ASP A 370 1.63 -15.24 -43.06
N LEU A 371 1.98 -15.46 -44.34
CA LEU A 371 2.91 -14.60 -45.08
C LEU A 371 2.33 -13.20 -45.35
N GLU A 372 1.02 -13.11 -45.58
CA GLU A 372 0.33 -11.84 -45.75
C GLU A 372 0.25 -11.07 -44.42
N CYS A 373 -0.01 -11.76 -43.31
CA CYS A 373 -0.04 -11.16 -41.96
C CYS A 373 1.29 -10.48 -41.59
N LEU A 374 2.43 -11.12 -41.88
CA LEU A 374 3.76 -10.51 -41.67
C LEU A 374 3.98 -9.27 -42.55
N ARG A 375 3.42 -9.28 -43.76
CA ARG A 375 3.53 -8.15 -44.69
C ARG A 375 2.66 -6.98 -44.25
N GLU A 376 1.44 -7.25 -43.80
CA GLU A 376 0.53 -6.26 -43.23
C GLU A 376 1.13 -5.62 -41.97
N ALA A 377 1.72 -6.42 -41.07
CA ALA A 377 2.39 -5.90 -39.87
C ALA A 377 3.58 -5.00 -40.22
N ALA A 378 4.41 -5.39 -41.20
CA ALA A 378 5.52 -4.57 -41.68
C ALA A 378 5.03 -3.27 -42.36
N MET A 379 3.97 -3.34 -43.17
CA MET A 379 3.37 -2.17 -43.81
C MET A 379 2.78 -1.21 -42.77
N HIS A 380 2.14 -1.74 -41.72
CA HIS A 380 1.61 -0.94 -40.62
C HIS A 380 2.73 -0.17 -39.89
N ILE A 381 3.86 -0.81 -39.57
CA ILE A 381 5.02 -0.13 -38.97
C ILE A 381 5.56 0.97 -39.90
N PHE A 382 5.63 0.69 -41.21
CA PHE A 382 6.05 1.68 -42.20
C PHE A 382 5.11 2.90 -42.22
N ASP A 383 3.79 2.68 -42.24
CA ASP A 383 2.80 3.75 -42.28
C ASP A 383 2.76 4.58 -40.98
N LEU A 384 2.99 3.93 -39.84
CA LEU A 384 2.92 4.56 -38.52
C LEU A 384 4.13 5.49 -38.23
N TYR A 385 5.32 5.15 -38.74
CA TYR A 385 6.55 5.86 -38.38
C TYR A 385 7.36 6.41 -39.57
N LEU A 386 7.29 5.80 -40.75
CA LEU A 386 8.17 6.13 -41.89
C LEU A 386 7.44 6.88 -43.02
N SER A 387 6.11 6.78 -43.07
CA SER A 387 5.28 7.50 -44.04
C SER A 387 5.32 9.02 -43.83
N GLU A 388 5.12 9.78 -44.91
CA GLU A 388 5.07 11.23 -44.85
C GLU A 388 3.93 11.77 -43.97
N LYS A 389 2.88 10.96 -43.79
CA LYS A 389 1.69 11.29 -43.00
C LYS A 389 1.78 10.83 -41.55
N ALA A 390 2.89 10.21 -41.14
CA ALA A 390 3.08 9.70 -39.79
C ALA A 390 3.08 10.83 -38.74
N THR A 391 2.34 10.65 -37.65
CA THR A 391 2.28 11.61 -36.52
C THR A 391 3.57 11.61 -35.71
N LEU A 392 4.24 10.46 -35.59
CA LEU A 392 5.52 10.28 -34.90
C LEU A 392 6.63 9.95 -35.91
N ARG A 393 6.72 10.76 -36.97
CA ARG A 393 7.57 10.50 -38.12
C ARG A 393 9.06 10.45 -37.76
N VAL A 394 9.69 9.34 -38.11
CA VAL A 394 11.14 9.13 -38.06
C VAL A 394 11.77 9.64 -39.36
N ARG A 395 12.81 10.48 -39.26
CA ARG A 395 13.50 11.03 -40.44
C ARG A 395 14.69 10.16 -40.82
N LEU A 396 14.58 9.46 -41.93
CA LEU A 396 15.65 8.68 -42.55
C LEU A 396 15.81 9.10 -44.01
N ASP A 397 16.92 8.69 -44.64
CA ASP A 397 17.17 8.96 -46.05
C ASP A 397 16.06 8.37 -46.95
N GLU A 398 15.54 9.18 -47.88
CA GLU A 398 14.45 8.77 -48.76
C GLU A 398 14.83 7.59 -49.65
N SER A 399 16.10 7.47 -50.02
CA SER A 399 16.61 6.36 -50.82
C SER A 399 16.44 5.02 -50.08
N LEU A 400 16.68 5.03 -48.77
CA LEU A 400 16.52 3.88 -47.87
C LEU A 400 15.05 3.52 -47.68
N LEU A 401 14.18 4.52 -47.48
CA LEU A 401 12.74 4.32 -47.31
C LEU A 401 12.08 3.74 -48.56
N LYS A 402 12.46 4.24 -49.75
CA LYS A 402 11.98 3.72 -51.05
C LYS A 402 12.41 2.27 -51.26
N LYS A 403 13.67 1.94 -50.92
CA LYS A 403 14.22 0.58 -50.99
C LYS A 403 13.49 -0.37 -50.02
N LEU A 404 13.27 0.06 -48.78
CA LEU A 404 12.55 -0.70 -47.76
C LEU A 404 11.10 -0.99 -48.17
N LEU A 405 10.38 0.01 -48.65
CA LEU A 405 8.99 -0.15 -49.12
C LEU A 405 8.90 -1.10 -50.31
N CYS A 406 9.88 -1.06 -51.22
CA CYS A 406 9.97 -2.01 -52.33
C CYS A 406 10.15 -3.44 -51.79
N LYS A 407 11.12 -3.66 -50.90
CA LYS A 407 11.37 -4.96 -50.25
C LYS A 407 10.13 -5.51 -49.54
N ILE A 408 9.44 -4.69 -48.75
CA ILE A 408 8.21 -5.09 -48.04
C ILE A 408 7.08 -5.45 -49.01
N ARG A 409 7.10 -5.02 -50.27
CA ARG A 409 6.06 -5.35 -51.26
C ARG A 409 6.43 -6.53 -52.16
N THR A 410 7.72 -6.69 -52.50
CA THR A 410 8.18 -7.64 -53.52
C THR A 410 8.86 -8.87 -52.94
N ASP A 411 9.58 -8.72 -51.84
CA ASP A 411 10.44 -9.79 -51.33
C ASP A 411 9.64 -10.76 -50.46
N LEU A 412 10.20 -11.95 -50.23
CA LEU A 412 9.66 -12.92 -49.29
C LEU A 412 9.73 -12.36 -47.85
N PRO A 413 8.69 -12.59 -47.01
CA PRO A 413 8.68 -12.19 -45.61
C PRO A 413 9.94 -12.61 -44.85
N SER A 414 10.56 -11.64 -44.19
CA SER A 414 11.81 -11.82 -43.46
C SER A 414 11.81 -10.97 -42.19
N SER A 415 12.35 -11.53 -41.11
CA SER A 415 12.55 -10.79 -39.85
C SER A 415 13.56 -9.64 -39.99
N ALA A 416 14.40 -9.66 -41.03
CA ALA A 416 15.49 -8.72 -41.24
C ALA A 416 15.13 -7.52 -42.14
N TRP A 417 13.87 -7.34 -42.52
CA TRP A 417 13.49 -6.26 -43.45
C TRP A 417 13.88 -4.86 -42.96
N PHE A 418 13.78 -4.63 -41.65
CA PHE A 418 14.02 -3.32 -41.06
C PHE A 418 15.46 -3.12 -40.53
N ASP A 419 16.34 -4.13 -40.56
CA ASP A 419 17.67 -4.06 -39.91
C ASP A 419 18.49 -2.83 -40.33
N GLU A 420 18.50 -2.50 -41.63
CA GLU A 420 19.22 -1.33 -42.18
C GLU A 420 18.64 0.01 -41.68
N ALA A 421 17.31 0.10 -41.55
CA ALA A 421 16.61 1.28 -41.04
C ALA A 421 16.72 1.39 -39.52
N GLN A 422 16.64 0.27 -38.81
CA GLN A 422 16.77 0.17 -37.36
C GLN A 422 18.18 0.57 -36.91
N LEU A 423 19.22 0.10 -37.60
CA LEU A 423 20.61 0.49 -37.33
C LEU A 423 20.80 2.00 -37.51
N LYS A 424 20.22 2.60 -38.55
CA LYS A 424 20.30 4.05 -38.75
C LYS A 424 19.58 4.84 -37.66
N VAL A 425 18.42 4.37 -37.21
CA VAL A 425 17.72 4.97 -36.07
C VAL A 425 18.53 4.84 -34.78
N TYR A 426 19.16 3.70 -34.57
CA TYR A 426 20.06 3.47 -33.44
C TYR A 426 21.26 4.43 -33.45
N GLU A 427 21.93 4.58 -34.61
CA GLU A 427 23.03 5.55 -34.79
C GLU A 427 22.58 6.98 -34.50
N ILE A 428 21.43 7.40 -35.06
CA ILE A 428 20.87 8.74 -34.83
C ILE A 428 20.62 8.99 -33.35
N MET A 429 20.03 8.05 -32.63
CA MET A 429 19.75 8.22 -31.20
C MET A 429 21.05 8.30 -30.34
N GLN A 430 22.17 7.79 -30.83
CA GLN A 430 23.48 7.92 -30.18
C GLN A 430 24.18 9.25 -30.45
N GLU A 431 23.74 10.02 -31.45
CA GLU A 431 24.33 11.32 -31.80
C GLU A 431 24.22 12.34 -30.66
N GLU A 432 25.08 13.37 -30.71
CA GLU A 432 25.30 14.34 -29.63
C GLU A 432 24.01 15.03 -29.14
N HIS A 433 23.04 15.21 -30.04
CA HIS A 433 21.78 15.89 -29.75
C HIS A 433 20.84 15.09 -28.83
N TYR A 434 20.98 13.76 -28.78
CA TYR A 434 20.06 12.89 -28.04
C TYR A 434 20.74 12.27 -26.82
N PHE A 435 21.39 11.12 -26.95
CA PHE A 435 21.88 10.37 -25.80
C PHE A 435 22.95 11.09 -24.95
N PRO A 436 23.95 11.78 -25.53
CA PRO A 436 24.90 12.57 -24.73
C PRO A 436 24.26 13.78 -24.03
N THR A 437 23.22 14.37 -24.62
CA THR A 437 22.47 15.47 -24.01
C THR A 437 21.57 14.96 -22.88
N PHE A 438 20.93 13.79 -23.06
CA PHE A 438 20.20 13.09 -22.00
C PHE A 438 21.07 12.86 -20.77
N LYS A 439 22.31 12.38 -20.96
CA LYS A 439 23.30 12.17 -19.87
C LYS A 439 23.71 13.45 -19.12
N ARG A 440 23.53 14.63 -19.73
CA ARG A 440 23.85 15.94 -19.13
C ARG A 440 22.61 16.63 -18.57
N SER A 441 21.41 16.12 -18.85
CA SER A 441 20.15 16.70 -18.39
C SER A 441 19.94 16.41 -16.90
N GLN A 442 19.39 17.37 -16.15
CA GLN A 442 19.10 17.25 -14.71
C GLN A 442 17.92 16.29 -14.40
N ILE A 443 17.52 15.45 -15.36
CA ILE A 443 16.40 14.49 -15.20
C ILE A 443 16.90 13.15 -14.60
N THR A 444 18.21 13.00 -14.38
CA THR A 444 18.83 11.87 -13.66
C THR A 444 19.60 12.34 -12.45
#